data_AF-A0A559JKA9-F1
#
_entry.id   AF-A0A559JKA9-F1
#
_cell.length_a   1.000
_cell.length_b   1.000
_cell.length_c   1.000
_cell.angle_alpha   90.00
_cell.angle_beta   90.00
_cell.angle_gamma   90.00
#
_symmetry.space_group_name_H-M   'P 1'
#
loop_
_entity.id
_entity.type
_entity.pdbx_description
1 polymer ?
#
loop_
_entity_poly.entity_id
_entity_poly.type
_entity_poly.pdbx_seq_one_letter_code
_entity_poly.pdbx_strand_id
1 'polypeptide(L)'
;MEHIREEMGLLTQIIKGIAAQFGEKCEVVLHDLTGDYEHTIVAIENAHITGRRIGDCGSNLGLEVLRGSVKDGDRYNYVTQTKDGKILRSSSIYLKNKEDKIIGAICMNLDISDLIMAENALKSITMHSLDQVTEEVFVNDVSDLLDYLLQQCQNEIGKPVSHMSKEEKIKAIQFLDKRGAFLIKKAGDKVCQFLDISKFTLYNYLDEVRGERTR
;
A
#
# COMPACT_ATOMS: atom_id res chain seq x y z
N MET A 1 30.60 3.46 29.11
CA MET A 1 29.86 4.69 29.38
C MET A 1 29.01 4.45 30.61
N GLU A 2 29.38 5.03 31.75
CA GLU A 2 28.56 5.02 32.97
C GLU A 2 27.66 6.26 33.04
N HIS A 3 28.10 7.37 32.44
CA HIS A 3 27.32 8.60 32.29
C HIS A 3 27.36 9.12 30.86
N ILE A 4 26.25 9.72 30.40
CA ILE A 4 26.16 10.35 29.07
C ILE A 4 27.25 11.42 28.88
N ARG A 5 27.61 12.12 29.96
CA ARG A 5 28.65 13.16 29.97
C ARG A 5 30.03 12.66 29.54
N GLU A 6 30.34 11.37 29.73
CA GLU A 6 31.63 10.77 29.35
C GLU A 6 31.83 10.78 27.83
N GLU A 7 30.76 10.59 27.07
CA GLU A 7 30.78 10.47 25.61
C GLU A 7 30.08 11.64 24.91
N MET A 8 29.85 12.75 25.63
CA MET A 8 29.04 13.87 25.14
C MET A 8 29.55 14.44 23.82
N GLY A 9 30.87 14.49 23.62
CA GLY A 9 31.49 14.95 22.38
C GLY A 9 31.12 14.06 21.18
N LEU A 10 31.26 12.74 21.33
CA LEU A 10 30.90 11.77 20.30
C LEU A 10 29.39 11.78 20.03
N LEU A 11 28.57 11.74 21.09
CA LEU A 11 27.11 11.70 20.97
C LEU A 11 26.58 12.96 20.27
N THR A 12 27.10 14.14 20.61
CA THR A 12 26.74 15.39 19.94
C THR A 12 27.13 15.38 18.46
N GLN A 13 28.30 14.84 18.10
CA GLN A 13 28.70 14.68 16.71
C GLN A 13 27.75 13.76 15.93
N ILE A 14 27.34 12.63 16.53
CA ILE A 14 26.41 11.68 15.92
C ILE A 14 25.04 12.34 15.69
N ILE A 15 24.49 13.00 16.70
CA ILE A 15 23.18 13.67 16.63
C ILE A 15 23.18 14.73 15.54
N LYS A 16 24.22 15.56 15.49
CA LYS A 16 24.38 16.59 14.47
C LYS A 16 24.51 15.99 13.07
N GLY A 17 25.24 14.88 12.93
CA GLY A 17 25.35 14.14 11.68
C GLY A 17 24.01 13.59 11.19
N ILE A 18 23.23 12.97 12.08
CA ILE A 18 21.90 12.42 11.75
C ILE A 18 20.96 13.55 11.32
N ALA A 19 20.86 14.62 12.12
CA ALA A 19 20.01 15.76 11.81
C ALA A 19 20.40 16.40 10.46
N ALA A 20 21.70 16.54 10.17
CA ALA A 20 22.17 17.04 8.89
C ALA A 20 21.83 16.11 7.71
N GLN A 21 21.93 14.78 7.89
CA GLN A 21 21.64 13.80 6.85
C GLN A 21 20.17 13.78 6.41
N PHE A 22 19.25 13.97 7.36
CA PHE A 22 17.80 13.96 7.10
C PHE A 22 17.19 15.37 6.97
N GLY A 23 18.02 16.41 7.12
CA GLY A 23 17.64 17.81 6.94
C GLY A 23 16.78 18.37 8.08
N GLU A 24 16.23 19.56 7.85
CA GLU A 24 15.50 20.34 8.85
C GLU A 24 14.25 19.65 9.42
N LYS A 25 13.71 18.64 8.72
CA LYS A 25 12.51 17.88 9.12
C LYS A 25 12.81 16.73 10.10
N CYS A 26 14.06 16.50 10.48
CA CYS A 26 14.45 15.47 11.43
C CYS A 26 14.99 16.06 12.73
N GLU A 27 14.20 15.99 13.80
CA GLU A 27 14.63 16.34 15.15
C GLU A 27 15.40 15.17 15.76
N VAL A 28 16.53 15.45 16.37
CA VAL A 28 17.32 14.44 17.09
C VAL A 28 17.59 14.94 18.50
N VAL A 29 17.22 14.15 19.51
CA VAL A 29 17.25 14.53 20.92
C VAL A 29 18.11 13.55 21.70
N LEU A 30 19.00 14.06 22.55
CA LEU A 30 19.74 13.30 23.54
C LEU A 30 19.21 13.55 24.93
N HIS A 31 18.88 12.46 25.60
CA HIS A 31 18.46 12.45 26.98
C HIS A 31 19.58 11.89 27.88
N ASP A 32 19.87 12.59 28.97
CA ASP A 32 20.53 12.05 30.15
C ASP A 32 19.44 11.62 31.14
N LEU A 33 19.35 10.32 31.40
CA LEU A 33 18.34 9.72 32.28
C LEU A 33 18.91 9.34 33.65
N THR A 34 20.13 9.78 33.96
CA THR A 34 20.76 9.52 35.27
C THR A 34 20.32 10.50 36.35
N GLY A 35 19.74 11.64 35.96
CA GLY A 35 19.29 12.71 36.86
C GLY A 35 17.76 12.84 36.96
N ASP A 36 17.31 14.06 37.24
CA ASP A 36 15.90 14.42 37.34
C ASP A 36 15.19 14.34 35.97
N TYR A 37 13.97 13.79 35.97
CA TYR A 37 13.20 13.56 34.76
C TYR A 37 12.65 14.86 34.14
N GLU A 38 12.55 15.94 34.93
CA GLU A 38 12.13 17.25 34.43
C GLU A 38 13.18 17.89 33.51
N HIS A 39 14.45 17.44 33.55
CA HIS A 39 15.59 18.10 32.90
C HIS A 39 16.49 17.13 32.13
N THR A 40 15.88 16.21 31.37
CA THR A 40 16.62 15.13 30.71
C THR A 40 17.30 15.54 29.41
N ILE A 41 16.78 16.54 28.68
CA ILE A 41 17.33 16.90 27.37
C ILE A 41 18.65 17.63 27.53
N VAL A 42 19.74 17.01 27.07
CA VAL A 42 21.11 17.56 27.15
C VAL A 42 21.64 18.04 25.80
N ALA A 43 21.07 17.55 24.69
CA ALA A 43 21.32 18.08 23.35
C ALA A 43 20.09 17.87 22.46
N ILE A 44 19.85 18.81 21.53
CA ILE A 44 18.75 18.73 20.58
C ILE A 44 19.09 19.46 19.29
N GLU A 45 18.82 18.83 18.16
CA GLU A 45 18.91 19.41 16.82
C GLU A 45 17.51 19.50 16.20
N ASN A 46 17.25 20.56 15.43
CA ASN A 46 15.94 20.83 14.81
C ASN A 46 14.76 20.88 15.80
N ALA A 47 15.00 21.46 16.98
CA ALA A 47 14.05 21.67 18.07
C ALA A 47 12.69 22.32 17.68
N HIS A 48 12.62 23.00 16.54
CA HIS A 48 11.40 23.64 16.05
C HIS A 48 10.30 22.64 15.65
N ILE A 49 10.62 21.35 15.49
CA ILE A 49 9.64 20.32 15.13
C ILE A 49 8.70 20.07 16.30
N THR A 50 9.22 19.73 17.48
CA THR A 50 8.41 19.51 18.69
C THR A 50 8.28 20.73 19.58
N GLY A 51 9.14 21.75 19.39
CA GLY A 51 9.24 22.93 20.23
C GLY A 51 10.03 22.74 21.53
N ARG A 52 10.58 21.54 21.77
CA ARG A 52 11.37 21.21 22.96
C ARG A 52 12.74 21.87 22.93
N ARG A 53 13.37 22.00 24.11
CA ARG A 53 14.68 22.66 24.29
C ARG A 53 15.57 21.87 25.24
N ILE A 54 16.86 22.19 25.23
CA ILE A 54 17.80 21.71 26.24
C ILE A 54 17.28 22.13 27.62
N GLY A 55 17.23 21.16 28.54
CA GLY A 55 16.67 21.33 29.89
C GLY A 55 15.20 20.94 30.02
N ASP A 56 14.48 20.60 28.95
CA ASP A 56 13.11 20.09 29.07
C ASP A 56 13.08 18.61 29.52
N CYS A 57 11.87 18.15 29.87
CA CYS A 57 11.62 16.80 30.35
C CYS A 57 11.55 15.73 29.25
N GLY A 58 11.60 14.47 29.67
CA GLY A 58 11.33 13.33 28.78
C GLY A 58 9.83 13.16 28.49
N SER A 59 9.49 12.32 27.51
CA SER A 59 8.09 12.01 27.17
C SER A 59 7.52 10.86 27.99
N ASN A 60 6.20 10.64 27.93
CA ASN A 60 5.56 9.48 28.56
C ASN A 60 6.19 8.13 28.17
N LEU A 61 6.70 7.99 26.94
CA LEU A 61 7.39 6.76 26.49
C LEU A 61 8.70 6.54 27.26
N GLY A 62 9.42 7.61 27.60
CA GLY A 62 10.60 7.50 28.46
C GLY A 62 10.24 7.06 29.89
N LEU A 63 9.08 7.46 30.42
CA LEU A 63 8.60 7.01 31.73
C LEU A 63 8.24 5.51 31.75
N GLU A 64 7.60 5.01 30.69
CA GLU A 64 7.27 3.57 30.56
C GLU A 64 8.53 2.69 30.59
N VAL A 65 9.60 3.17 29.94
CA VAL A 65 10.88 2.46 29.90
C VAL A 65 11.60 2.54 31.23
N LEU A 66 11.65 3.72 31.88
CA LEU A 66 12.23 3.86 33.22
C LEU A 66 11.49 3.04 34.29
N ARG A 67 10.17 2.85 34.14
CA ARG A 67 9.36 2.02 35.03
C ARG A 67 9.63 0.52 34.87
N GLY A 68 10.37 0.10 33.83
CA GLY A 68 10.63 -1.32 33.54
C GLY A 68 9.42 -2.07 32.96
N SER A 69 8.39 -1.35 32.50
CA SER A 69 7.19 -1.96 31.92
C SER A 69 7.36 -2.42 30.46
N VAL A 70 8.53 -2.17 29.85
CA VAL A 70 8.81 -2.47 28.44
C VAL A 70 9.92 -3.53 28.39
N LYS A 71 9.60 -4.72 27.85
CA LYS A 71 10.62 -5.68 27.40
C LYS A 71 11.19 -5.15 26.09
N ASP A 72 12.51 -5.05 26.00
CA ASP A 72 13.27 -4.55 24.85
C ASP A 72 13.17 -3.02 24.67
N GLY A 73 13.95 -2.30 25.48
CA GLY A 73 13.89 -0.86 25.68
C GLY A 73 13.77 -0.01 24.41
N ASP A 74 14.45 -0.37 23.32
CA ASP A 74 14.41 0.39 22.07
C ASP A 74 13.06 0.31 21.35
N ARG A 75 12.68 1.43 20.70
CA ARG A 75 11.47 1.51 19.89
C ARG A 75 11.80 2.08 18.53
N TYR A 76 11.44 1.38 17.46
CA TYR A 76 11.78 1.78 16.11
C TYR A 76 10.52 2.03 15.27
N ASN A 77 10.57 3.06 14.42
CA ASN A 77 9.60 3.30 13.36
C ASN A 77 8.13 3.39 13.83
N TYR A 78 7.89 4.01 14.97
CA TYR A 78 6.53 4.26 15.48
C TYR A 78 6.05 5.67 15.11
N VAL A 79 4.73 5.86 15.06
CA VAL A 79 4.13 7.16 14.72
C VAL A 79 3.71 7.89 15.99
N THR A 80 4.00 9.20 16.04
CA THR A 80 3.52 10.10 17.09
C THR A 80 2.95 11.37 16.47
N GLN A 81 2.28 12.17 17.30
CA GLN A 81 1.74 13.46 16.88
C GLN A 81 2.16 14.54 17.89
N THR A 82 2.62 15.67 17.38
CA THR A 82 2.92 16.85 18.20
C THR A 82 1.63 17.56 18.63
N LYS A 83 1.75 18.49 19.59
CA LYS A 83 0.60 19.30 20.04
C LYS A 83 0.00 20.19 18.94
N ASP A 84 0.83 20.63 17.99
CA ASP A 84 0.42 21.40 16.81
C ASP A 84 -0.01 20.52 15.63
N GLY A 85 -0.07 19.20 15.80
CA GLY A 85 -0.69 18.28 14.85
C GLY A 85 0.25 17.63 13.82
N LYS A 86 1.55 17.97 13.83
CA LYS A 86 2.54 17.33 12.94
C LYS A 86 2.62 15.83 13.23
N ILE A 87 2.69 15.03 12.17
CA ILE A 87 2.81 13.58 12.27
C ILE A 87 4.28 13.22 12.17
N LEU A 88 4.81 12.59 13.22
CA LEU A 88 6.22 12.21 13.29
C LEU A 88 6.37 10.70 13.15
N ARG A 89 7.35 10.28 12.36
CA ARG A 89 7.88 8.92 12.38
C ARG A 89 9.14 8.90 13.24
N SER A 90 9.08 8.15 14.32
CA SER A 90 10.04 8.24 15.41
C SER A 90 10.73 6.92 15.71
N SER A 91 11.96 7.02 16.20
CA SER A 91 12.72 5.92 16.77
C SER A 91 13.46 6.39 18.02
N SER A 92 13.47 5.59 19.07
CA SER A 92 14.17 5.85 20.34
C SER A 92 15.11 4.70 20.64
N ILE A 93 16.39 5.03 20.83
CA ILE A 93 17.46 4.09 21.18
C ILE A 93 17.89 4.41 22.61
N TYR A 94 17.82 3.42 23.50
CA TYR A 94 18.21 3.58 24.90
C TYR A 94 19.66 3.20 25.10
N LEU A 95 20.39 4.09 25.74
CA LEU A 95 21.80 3.94 26.04
C LEU A 95 21.94 3.27 27.40
N LYS A 96 22.68 2.16 27.45
CA LYS A 96 22.89 1.38 28.67
C LYS A 96 24.34 1.43 29.15
N ASN A 97 24.53 1.35 30.45
CA ASN A 97 25.86 1.18 31.04
C ASN A 97 26.29 -0.30 31.05
N LYS A 98 27.44 -0.60 31.67
CA LYS A 98 27.98 -1.96 31.75
C LYS A 98 27.12 -2.93 32.57
N GLU A 99 26.23 -2.42 33.40
CA GLU A 99 25.29 -3.19 34.23
C GLU A 99 23.92 -3.37 33.55
N ASP A 100 23.82 -3.07 32.25
CA ASP A 100 22.57 -3.09 31.46
C ASP A 100 21.51 -2.07 31.95
N LYS A 101 21.90 -1.11 32.80
CA LYS A 101 21.02 -0.04 33.27
C LYS A 101 20.92 1.06 32.22
N ILE A 102 19.70 1.52 31.95
CA ILE A 102 19.44 2.66 31.06
C ILE A 102 19.94 3.94 31.72
N ILE A 103 20.82 4.65 31.02
CA ILE A 103 21.44 5.92 31.46
C ILE A 103 21.11 7.10 30.54
N GLY A 104 20.56 6.85 29.36
CA GLY A 104 20.14 7.89 28.43
C GLY A 104 19.34 7.35 27.26
N ALA A 105 19.00 8.24 26.33
CA ALA A 105 18.34 7.86 25.09
C ALA A 105 18.66 8.83 23.95
N ILE A 106 18.71 8.31 22.72
CA ILE A 106 18.72 9.10 21.49
C ILE A 106 17.38 8.89 20.80
N CYS A 107 16.65 9.99 20.58
CA CYS A 107 15.35 9.96 19.92
C CYS A 107 15.44 10.70 18.58
N MET A 108 15.07 10.05 17.49
CA MET A 108 14.94 10.61 16.16
C MET A 108 13.46 10.79 15.85
N ASN A 109 13.05 11.99 15.45
CA ASN A 109 11.67 12.30 15.09
C ASN A 109 11.63 13.00 13.73
N LEU A 110 11.18 12.29 12.71
CA LEU A 110 11.04 12.83 11.35
C LEU A 110 9.61 13.31 11.14
N ASP A 111 9.41 14.59 10.83
CA ASP A 111 8.12 15.12 10.38
C ASP A 111 7.81 14.58 8.99
N ILE A 112 6.82 13.69 8.91
CA ILE A 112 6.37 13.03 7.68
C ILE A 112 5.05 13.59 7.16
N SER A 113 4.57 14.72 7.70
CA SER A 113 3.27 15.30 7.37
C SER A 113 3.14 15.57 5.85
N ASP A 114 4.17 16.15 5.24
CA ASP A 114 4.20 16.47 3.81
C ASP A 114 4.22 15.18 2.95
N LEU A 115 4.88 14.12 3.43
CA LEU A 115 4.91 12.83 2.74
C LEU A 115 3.54 12.14 2.75
N ILE A 116 2.80 12.26 3.86
CA ILE A 116 1.42 11.76 3.94
C ILE A 116 0.51 12.55 3.00
N MET A 117 0.68 13.88 2.90
CA MET A 117 -0.07 14.68 1.93
C MET A 117 0.24 14.28 0.49
N ALA A 118 1.52 14.07 0.16
CA ALA A 118 1.93 13.60 -1.15
C ALA A 118 1.37 12.20 -1.46
N GLU A 119 1.41 11.27 -0.49
CA GLU A 119 0.81 9.94 -0.63
C GLU A 119 -0.70 10.05 -0.93
N ASN A 120 -1.42 10.91 -0.21
CA ASN A 120 -2.85 11.12 -0.44
C ASN A 120 -3.14 11.74 -1.80
N ALA A 121 -2.32 12.70 -2.25
CA ALA A 121 -2.44 13.28 -3.59
C ALA A 121 -2.22 12.21 -4.66
N LEU A 122 -1.19 11.37 -4.52
CA LEU A 122 -0.94 10.25 -5.43
C LEU A 122 -2.10 9.25 -5.41
N LYS A 123 -2.57 8.83 -4.23
CA LYS A 123 -3.72 7.93 -4.06
C LYS A 123 -4.97 8.46 -4.74
N SER A 124 -5.23 9.76 -4.68
CA SER A 124 -6.40 10.36 -5.35
C SER A 124 -6.39 10.17 -6.86
N ILE A 125 -5.21 10.03 -7.48
CA ILE A 125 -5.05 9.83 -8.92
C ILE A 125 -4.96 8.32 -9.24
N THR A 126 -4.33 7.54 -8.37
CA THR A 126 -4.03 6.12 -8.64
C THR A 126 -5.13 5.15 -8.19
N MET A 127 -5.95 5.49 -7.20
CA MET A 127 -6.97 4.58 -6.64
C MET A 127 -8.34 4.67 -7.32
N HIS A 128 -8.51 5.46 -8.39
CA HIS A 128 -9.81 5.59 -9.03
C HIS A 128 -10.32 4.34 -9.79
N SER A 129 -9.54 3.26 -9.92
CA SER A 129 -10.01 2.05 -10.65
C SER A 129 -9.20 0.75 -10.45
N LEU A 130 -8.57 0.49 -9.30
CA LEU A 130 -7.89 -0.81 -9.12
C LEU A 130 -8.89 -1.98 -8.94
N ASP A 131 -10.09 -1.73 -8.42
CA ASP A 131 -11.16 -2.73 -8.32
C ASP A 131 -12.08 -2.76 -9.55
N GLN A 132 -11.87 -1.84 -10.51
CA GLN A 132 -12.57 -1.80 -11.80
C GLN A 132 -11.56 -2.03 -12.93
N VAL A 133 -10.86 -3.17 -12.88
CA VAL A 133 -10.18 -3.69 -14.06
C VAL A 133 -11.26 -4.01 -15.09
N THR A 134 -11.54 -3.06 -15.97
CA THR A 134 -12.33 -3.33 -17.16
C THR A 134 -11.39 -4.00 -18.16
N GLU A 135 -11.65 -5.26 -18.49
CA GLU A 135 -10.99 -5.91 -19.63
C GLU A 135 -11.47 -5.24 -20.92
N GLU A 136 -10.87 -4.11 -21.28
CA GLU A 136 -11.00 -3.51 -22.59
C GLU A 136 -9.89 -4.07 -23.49
N VAL A 137 -10.29 -4.60 -24.64
CA VAL A 137 -9.36 -5.17 -25.62
C VAL A 137 -9.25 -4.22 -26.79
N PHE A 138 -8.05 -3.68 -26.99
CA PHE A 138 -7.74 -2.84 -28.14
C PHE A 138 -7.23 -3.72 -29.30
N VAL A 139 -8.08 -3.93 -30.29
CA VAL A 139 -7.71 -4.53 -31.58
C VAL A 139 -7.87 -3.52 -32.70
N ASN A 140 -7.09 -3.69 -33.77
CA ASN A 140 -7.13 -2.79 -34.93
C ASN A 140 -8.18 -3.21 -35.97
N ASP A 141 -8.73 -4.44 -35.88
CA ASP A 141 -9.73 -4.99 -36.79
C ASP A 141 -10.89 -5.62 -36.00
N VAL A 142 -12.13 -5.43 -36.49
CA VAL A 142 -13.34 -5.99 -35.90
C VAL A 142 -13.37 -7.53 -35.98
N SER A 143 -12.71 -8.11 -37.00
CA SER A 143 -12.49 -9.55 -37.12
C SER A 143 -11.66 -10.10 -35.98
N ASP A 144 -10.62 -9.38 -35.56
CA ASP A 144 -9.74 -9.75 -34.45
C ASP A 144 -10.49 -9.66 -33.11
N LEU A 145 -11.40 -8.69 -32.96
CA LEU A 145 -12.27 -8.59 -31.79
C LEU A 145 -13.17 -9.82 -31.68
N LEU A 146 -13.73 -10.25 -32.81
CA LEU A 146 -14.56 -11.44 -32.87
C LEU A 146 -13.77 -12.71 -32.57
N ASP A 147 -12.54 -12.84 -33.08
CA ASP A 147 -11.65 -13.96 -32.75
C ASP A 147 -11.30 -14.00 -31.27
N TYR A 148 -11.03 -12.84 -30.66
CA TYR A 148 -10.84 -12.72 -29.21
C TYR A 148 -12.08 -13.21 -28.44
N LEU A 149 -13.29 -12.78 -28.83
CA LEU A 149 -14.53 -13.23 -28.18
C LEU A 149 -14.77 -14.73 -28.33
N LEU A 150 -14.45 -15.32 -29.48
CA LEU A 150 -14.52 -16.77 -29.71
C LEU A 150 -13.53 -17.53 -28.82
N GLN A 151 -12.31 -17.02 -28.66
CA GLN A 151 -11.31 -17.62 -27.80
C GLN A 151 -11.71 -17.55 -26.32
N GLN A 152 -12.23 -16.40 -25.87
CA GLN A 152 -12.79 -16.24 -24.52
C GLN A 152 -13.95 -17.19 -24.28
N CYS A 153 -14.85 -17.33 -25.26
CA CYS A 153 -15.94 -18.29 -25.21
C CYS A 153 -15.44 -19.73 -25.07
N GLN A 154 -14.39 -20.11 -25.78
CA GLN A 154 -13.80 -21.45 -25.66
C GLN A 154 -13.20 -21.70 -24.27
N ASN A 155 -12.52 -20.69 -23.72
CA ASN A 155 -11.94 -20.76 -22.38
C ASN A 155 -13.02 -20.88 -21.30
N GLU A 156 -14.11 -20.12 -21.43
CA GLU A 156 -15.26 -20.15 -20.50
C GLU A 156 -15.94 -21.53 -20.49
N ILE A 157 -16.09 -22.16 -21.66
CA ILE A 157 -16.67 -23.51 -21.77
C ILE A 157 -15.66 -24.60 -21.33
N GLY A 158 -14.36 -24.31 -21.40
CA GLY A 158 -13.30 -25.17 -20.86
C GLY A 158 -12.97 -26.41 -21.69
N LYS A 159 -13.44 -26.50 -22.94
CA LYS A 159 -13.14 -27.64 -23.83
C LYS A 159 -13.23 -27.33 -25.33
N PRO A 160 -12.61 -28.16 -26.21
CA PRO A 160 -12.72 -28.00 -27.65
C PRO A 160 -14.17 -28.17 -28.15
N VAL A 161 -14.53 -27.42 -29.20
CA VAL A 161 -15.86 -27.43 -29.82
C VAL A 161 -16.31 -28.84 -30.23
N SER A 162 -15.39 -29.66 -30.71
CA SER A 162 -15.64 -31.06 -31.10
C SER A 162 -16.16 -31.94 -29.94
N HIS A 163 -15.95 -31.50 -28.69
CA HIS A 163 -16.39 -32.20 -27.48
C HIS A 163 -17.52 -31.46 -26.73
N MET A 164 -18.09 -30.40 -27.32
CA MET A 164 -19.23 -29.69 -26.75
C MET A 164 -20.54 -30.43 -27.03
N SER A 165 -21.35 -30.60 -25.99
CA SER A 165 -22.74 -31.03 -26.08
C SER A 165 -23.61 -29.93 -26.66
N LYS A 166 -24.87 -30.25 -26.97
CA LYS A 166 -25.86 -29.26 -27.41
C LYS A 166 -25.99 -28.13 -26.39
N GLU A 167 -26.13 -28.46 -25.11
CA GLU A 167 -26.33 -27.50 -24.02
C GLU A 167 -25.14 -26.54 -23.90
N GLU A 168 -23.92 -27.02 -24.14
CA GLU A 168 -22.71 -26.19 -24.08
C GLU A 168 -22.54 -25.31 -25.31
N LYS A 169 -22.95 -25.78 -26.50
CA LYS A 169 -23.03 -24.93 -27.69
C LYS A 169 -24.07 -23.81 -27.51
N ILE A 170 -25.18 -24.09 -26.83
CA ILE A 170 -26.18 -23.06 -26.45
C ILE A 170 -25.56 -22.05 -25.46
N LYS A 171 -24.86 -22.52 -24.43
CA LYS A 171 -24.13 -21.64 -23.49
C LYS A 171 -23.08 -20.77 -24.19
N ALA A 172 -22.36 -21.33 -25.17
CA ALA A 172 -21.39 -20.60 -25.98
C ALA A 172 -22.06 -19.46 -26.76
N ILE A 173 -23.19 -19.73 -27.41
CA ILE A 173 -23.98 -18.72 -28.13
C ILE A 173 -24.52 -17.65 -27.18
N GLN A 174 -24.97 -18.05 -25.99
CA GLN A 174 -25.43 -17.11 -24.96
C GLN A 174 -24.31 -16.18 -24.49
N PHE A 175 -23.10 -16.70 -24.29
CA PHE A 175 -21.93 -15.90 -23.94
C PHE A 175 -21.62 -14.86 -25.03
N LEU A 176 -21.58 -15.29 -26.30
CA LEU A 176 -21.30 -14.44 -27.45
C LEU A 176 -22.38 -13.36 -27.65
N ASP A 177 -23.66 -13.70 -27.47
CA ASP A 177 -24.77 -12.75 -27.55
C ASP A 177 -24.71 -11.72 -26.42
N LYS A 178 -24.43 -12.16 -25.18
CA LYS A 178 -24.28 -11.26 -24.03
C LYS A 178 -23.12 -10.27 -24.20
N ARG A 179 -22.05 -10.67 -24.89
CA ARG A 179 -20.89 -9.83 -25.22
C ARG A 179 -21.10 -9.00 -26.51
N GLY A 180 -22.25 -9.09 -27.17
CA GLY A 180 -22.58 -8.30 -28.35
C GLY A 180 -21.90 -8.76 -29.64
N ALA A 181 -21.36 -9.99 -29.70
CA ALA A 181 -20.64 -10.49 -30.87
C ALA A 181 -21.47 -10.42 -32.17
N PHE A 182 -22.79 -10.61 -32.08
CA PHE A 182 -23.70 -10.57 -33.24
C PHE A 182 -24.04 -9.16 -33.74
N LEU A 183 -23.56 -8.10 -33.08
CA LEU A 183 -23.59 -6.73 -33.63
C LEU A 183 -22.56 -6.56 -34.76
N ILE A 184 -21.55 -7.43 -34.82
CA ILE A 184 -20.52 -7.43 -35.85
C ILE A 184 -21.08 -8.04 -37.14
N LYS A 185 -20.91 -7.34 -38.27
CA LYS A 185 -21.30 -7.85 -39.59
C LYS A 185 -20.57 -9.16 -39.89
N LYS A 186 -21.30 -10.14 -40.41
CA LYS A 186 -20.81 -11.50 -40.73
C LYS A 186 -20.34 -12.34 -39.54
N ALA A 187 -20.60 -11.90 -38.30
CA ALA A 187 -20.26 -12.71 -37.12
C ALA A 187 -20.96 -14.08 -37.13
N GLY A 188 -22.20 -14.15 -37.63
CA GLY A 188 -22.93 -15.42 -37.75
C GLY A 188 -22.20 -16.46 -38.58
N ASP A 189 -21.55 -16.06 -39.69
CA ASP A 189 -20.80 -16.99 -40.54
C ASP A 189 -19.60 -17.58 -39.79
N LYS A 190 -18.86 -16.71 -39.08
CA LYS A 190 -17.66 -17.09 -38.31
C LYS A 190 -18.01 -17.95 -37.10
N VAL A 191 -19.09 -17.62 -36.40
CA VAL A 191 -19.59 -18.41 -35.26
C VAL A 191 -20.09 -19.79 -35.72
N CYS A 192 -20.80 -19.88 -36.85
CA CYS A 192 -21.21 -21.15 -37.45
C CYS A 192 -20.00 -22.04 -37.77
N GLN A 193 -18.96 -21.45 -38.38
CA GLN A 193 -17.72 -22.16 -38.69
C GLN A 193 -17.00 -22.60 -37.41
N PHE A 194 -16.93 -21.74 -36.40
CA PHE A 194 -16.26 -22.03 -35.13
C PHE A 194 -16.96 -23.13 -34.33
N LEU A 195 -18.28 -23.06 -34.18
CA LEU A 195 -19.07 -24.03 -33.41
C LEU A 195 -19.40 -25.31 -34.19
N ASP A 196 -19.03 -25.38 -35.46
CA ASP A 196 -19.37 -26.46 -36.39
C ASP A 196 -20.89 -26.73 -36.40
N ILE A 197 -21.66 -25.70 -36.74
CA ILE A 197 -23.13 -25.74 -36.82
C ILE A 197 -23.65 -24.99 -38.06
N SER A 198 -24.86 -25.36 -38.51
CA SER A 198 -25.53 -24.65 -39.60
C SER A 198 -26.07 -23.28 -39.14
N LYS A 199 -26.31 -22.37 -40.10
CA LYS A 199 -27.01 -21.09 -39.83
C LYS A 199 -28.37 -21.31 -39.20
N PHE A 200 -29.12 -22.31 -39.68
CA PHE A 200 -30.41 -22.66 -39.12
C PHE A 200 -30.30 -23.04 -37.64
N THR A 201 -29.31 -23.89 -37.30
CA THR A 201 -29.03 -24.28 -35.91
C THR A 201 -28.62 -23.09 -35.05
N LEU A 202 -27.77 -22.19 -35.57
CA LEU A 202 -27.37 -20.96 -34.86
C LEU A 202 -28.57 -20.08 -34.50
N TYR A 203 -29.45 -19.79 -35.47
CA TYR A 203 -30.62 -18.95 -35.22
C TYR A 203 -31.63 -19.63 -34.28
N ASN A 204 -31.84 -20.94 -34.39
CA ASN A 204 -32.69 -21.66 -33.44
C ASN A 204 -32.16 -21.56 -32.00
N TYR A 205 -30.86 -21.72 -31.80
CA TYR A 205 -30.24 -21.57 -30.48
C TYR A 205 -30.27 -20.13 -29.98
N LEU A 206 -30.10 -19.13 -30.87
CA LEU A 206 -30.27 -17.72 -30.51
C LEU A 206 -31.70 -17.39 -30.07
N ASP A 207 -32.70 -17.94 -30.76
CA ASP A 207 -34.11 -17.76 -30.41
C ASP A 207 -34.43 -18.44 -29.08
N GLU A 208 -33.86 -19.62 -28.81
CA GLU A 208 -33.95 -20.31 -27.50
C GLU A 208 -33.36 -19.45 -26.38
N VAL A 209 -32.13 -18.95 -26.55
CA VAL A 209 -31.44 -18.08 -25.58
C VAL A 209 -32.17 -16.76 -25.33
N ARG A 210 -32.71 -16.13 -26.38
CA ARG A 210 -33.42 -14.85 -26.26
C ARG A 210 -34.85 -15.03 -25.75
N GLY A 211 -35.49 -16.15 -26.06
CA GLY A 211 -36.79 -16.55 -25.55
C GLY A 211 -36.77 -16.80 -24.04
N GLU A 212 -35.69 -17.39 -23.51
CA GLU A 212 -35.48 -17.55 -22.06
C GLU A 212 -35.26 -16.22 -21.32
N ARG A 213 -34.72 -15.19 -21.99
CA ARG A 213 -34.48 -13.85 -21.42
C ARG A 213 -35.75 -13.01 -21.23
N THR A 214 -36.85 -13.43 -21.86
CA THR A 214 -38.14 -12.69 -21.89
C THR A 214 -39.19 -13.31 -20.96
N ARG A 215 -38.82 -14.35 -20.21
CA ARG A 215 -39.61 -14.97 -19.14
C ARG A 215 -38.99 -14.67 -17.79
#